data_AF-A0A1B6JQE1-F1
#
_entry.id   AF-A0A1B6JQE1-F1
#
_cell.length_a   1.000
_cell.length_b   1.000
_cell.length_c   1.000
_cell.angle_alpha   90.00
_cell.angle_beta   90.00
_cell.angle_gamma   90.00
#
_symmetry.space_group_name_H-M   'P 1'
#
loop_
_entity.id
_entity.type
_entity.pdbx_description
1 polymer ?
#
loop_
_entity_poly.entity_id
_entity_poly.type
_entity_poly.pdbx_seq_one_letter_code
_entity_poly.pdbx_strand_id
1 'polypeptide(L)'
;LSYSSAHIDEMTSVLMDSHVVYPVTFPVHAGIAANSMDTLTSLVHSSTVGTSLTLWAGEGQYIDYNKLRLLINTIGKDKVFVDLPQDMTSKLWNPPQESKATFAVACSALTTLSLL
;
A
#
# COMPACT_ATOMS: atom_id res chain seq x y z
N LEU A 1 10.28 9.16 4.13
CA LEU A 1 11.31 8.25 3.56
C LEU A 1 10.66 7.42 2.47
N SER A 2 11.36 7.21 1.35
CA SER A 2 10.93 6.37 0.24
C SER A 2 12.15 5.75 -0.44
N TYR A 3 11.95 4.64 -1.16
CA TYR A 3 12.98 4.06 -2.02
C TYR A 3 13.12 4.90 -3.28
N SER A 4 14.34 5.35 -3.58
CA SER A 4 14.71 6.00 -4.84
C SER A 4 15.07 4.95 -5.89
N SER A 5 15.24 5.37 -7.14
CA SER A 5 15.76 4.50 -8.21
C SER A 5 17.14 3.94 -7.86
N ALA A 6 18.02 4.73 -7.24
CA ALA A 6 19.35 4.28 -6.82
C ALA A 6 19.29 3.10 -5.84
N HIS A 7 18.30 3.07 -4.92
CA HIS A 7 18.10 1.90 -4.06
C HIS A 7 17.66 0.66 -4.85
N ILE A 8 16.84 0.84 -5.89
CA ILE A 8 16.40 -0.28 -6.76
C ILE A 8 17.57 -0.79 -7.59
N ASP A 9 18.42 0.10 -8.11
CA ASP A 9 19.61 -0.25 -8.87
C ASP A 9 20.58 -1.06 -8.01
N GLU A 10 20.78 -0.66 -6.75
CA GLU A 10 21.61 -1.41 -5.79
C GLU A 10 21.02 -2.78 -5.45
N MET A 11 19.69 -2.88 -5.27
CA MET A 11 19.02 -4.16 -5.03
C MET A 11 19.16 -5.14 -6.21
N THR A 12 19.16 -4.61 -7.43
CA THR A 12 19.18 -5.43 -8.65
C THR A 12 20.59 -5.73 -9.16
N SER A 13 21.57 -4.85 -8.94
CA SER A 13 22.96 -5.05 -9.37
C SER A 13 23.59 -6.30 -8.75
N VAL A 14 23.35 -6.54 -7.45
CA VAL A 14 23.84 -7.73 -6.74
C VAL A 14 23.34 -9.02 -7.41
N LEU A 15 22.09 -9.03 -7.88
CA LEU A 15 21.49 -10.17 -8.57
C LEU A 15 22.09 -10.36 -9.97
N MET A 16 22.29 -9.26 -10.70
CA MET A 16 22.89 -9.28 -12.03
C MET A 16 24.34 -9.77 -11.98
N ASP A 17 25.15 -9.23 -11.06
CA ASP A 17 26.55 -9.61 -10.86
C ASP A 17 26.68 -11.09 -10.46
N SER A 18 25.72 -11.58 -9.68
CA SER A 18 25.63 -12.98 -9.26
C SER A 18 24.96 -13.90 -10.29
N HIS A 19 24.56 -13.38 -11.45
CA HIS A 19 23.87 -14.11 -12.53
C HIS A 19 22.61 -14.84 -12.05
N VAL A 20 21.88 -14.24 -11.10
CA VAL A 20 20.62 -14.80 -10.60
C VAL A 20 19.54 -14.58 -11.64
N VAL A 21 19.09 -15.68 -12.24
CA VAL A 21 18.01 -15.70 -13.26
C VAL A 21 16.68 -16.21 -12.72
N TYR A 22 16.59 -16.43 -11.41
CA TYR A 22 15.40 -16.92 -10.72
C TYR A 22 14.63 -15.76 -10.07
N PRO A 23 13.30 -15.87 -9.92
CA PRO A 23 12.55 -14.88 -9.16
C PRO A 23 13.02 -14.84 -7.71
N VAL A 24 13.04 -13.63 -7.15
CA VAL A 24 13.43 -13.40 -5.75
C VAL A 24 12.32 -12.67 -4.99
N THR A 25 12.31 -12.80 -3.67
CA THR A 25 11.45 -12.02 -2.79
C THR A 25 12.27 -10.95 -2.10
N PHE A 26 12.05 -9.68 -2.44
CA PHE A 26 12.77 -8.58 -1.81
C PHE A 26 12.14 -8.20 -0.46
N PRO A 27 12.90 -8.23 0.65
CA PRO A 27 12.43 -7.70 1.91
C PRO A 27 12.49 -6.18 1.88
N VAL A 28 11.34 -5.52 2.02
CA VAL A 28 11.26 -4.04 2.04
C VAL A 28 10.54 -3.57 3.29
N HIS A 29 11.03 -2.49 3.88
CA HIS A 29 10.47 -1.95 5.11
C HIS A 29 9.13 -1.29 4.83
N ALA A 30 8.06 -1.75 5.48
CA ALA A 30 6.67 -1.40 5.17
C ALA A 30 6.38 0.10 5.27
N GLY A 31 6.96 0.79 6.26
CA GLY A 31 6.81 2.25 6.41
C GLY A 31 7.47 3.07 5.28
N ILE A 32 8.53 2.54 4.67
CA ILE A 32 9.21 3.16 3.52
C ILE A 32 8.46 2.79 2.24
N ALA A 33 8.08 1.51 2.11
CA ALA A 33 7.34 0.97 0.98
C ALA A 33 6.02 1.72 0.73
N ALA A 34 5.30 2.09 1.79
CA ALA A 34 4.08 2.88 1.70
C ALA A 34 4.24 4.21 0.92
N ASN A 35 5.45 4.76 0.82
CA ASN A 35 5.73 5.98 0.07
C ASN A 35 6.55 5.75 -1.21
N SER A 36 6.63 4.50 -1.69
CA SER A 36 7.54 4.06 -2.76
C SER A 36 6.81 3.33 -3.89
N MET A 37 5.60 3.79 -4.23
CA MET A 37 4.71 3.14 -5.21
C MET A 37 5.42 2.88 -6.54
N ASP A 38 5.90 3.95 -7.17
CA ASP A 38 6.41 3.87 -8.54
C ASP A 38 7.69 3.04 -8.62
N THR A 39 8.58 3.19 -7.64
CA THR A 39 9.86 2.48 -7.60
C THR A 39 9.70 1.00 -7.30
N LEU A 40 8.85 0.62 -6.34
CA LEU A 40 8.63 -0.80 -6.00
C LEU A 40 7.79 -1.53 -7.06
N THR A 41 6.82 -0.84 -7.68
CA THR A 41 6.09 -1.41 -8.82
C THR A 41 7.04 -1.65 -9.99
N SER A 42 7.93 -0.70 -10.27
CA SER A 42 8.95 -0.84 -11.32
C SER A 42 9.89 -2.00 -11.02
N LEU A 43 10.39 -2.14 -9.78
CA LEU A 43 11.25 -3.26 -9.37
C LEU A 43 10.59 -4.61 -9.66
N VAL A 44 9.33 -4.80 -9.24
CA VAL A 44 8.63 -6.09 -9.44
C VAL A 44 8.36 -6.36 -10.92
N HIS A 45 7.98 -5.34 -11.69
CA HIS A 45 7.68 -5.50 -13.12
C HIS A 45 8.90 -5.68 -14.01
N SER A 46 10.04 -5.07 -13.68
CA SER A 46 11.27 -5.21 -14.46
C SER A 46 12.09 -6.45 -14.08
N SER A 47 11.78 -7.08 -12.95
CA SER A 47 12.44 -8.30 -12.48
C SER A 47 11.90 -9.58 -13.14
N THR A 48 12.60 -10.69 -12.90
CA THR A 48 12.18 -12.03 -13.31
C THR A 48 10.74 -12.34 -12.90
N VAL A 49 9.97 -12.95 -13.81
CA VAL A 49 8.58 -13.35 -13.55
C VAL A 49 8.51 -14.24 -12.31
N GLY A 50 7.67 -13.85 -11.36
CA GLY A 50 7.54 -14.50 -10.05
C GLY A 50 8.22 -13.74 -8.90
N THR A 51 8.98 -12.69 -9.19
CA THR A 51 9.50 -11.79 -8.17
C THR A 51 8.37 -11.21 -7.33
N SER A 52 8.63 -11.10 -6.03
CA SER A 52 7.67 -10.70 -5.00
C SER A 52 8.33 -9.78 -3.96
N LEU A 53 7.52 -9.22 -3.07
CA LEU A 53 7.97 -8.43 -1.93
C LEU A 53 7.57 -9.08 -0.61
N THR A 54 8.42 -8.98 0.40
CA THR A 54 8.02 -9.15 1.81
C THR A 54 8.02 -7.79 2.48
N LEU A 55 6.84 -7.35 2.94
CA LEU A 55 6.67 -6.11 3.70
C LEU A 55 6.95 -6.39 5.18
N TRP A 56 8.03 -5.83 5.72
CA TRP A 56 8.42 -6.03 7.13
C TRP A 56 8.46 -4.74 7.93
N ALA A 57 8.17 -4.81 9.22
CA ALA A 57 8.37 -3.75 10.20
C ALA A 57 8.36 -4.33 11.62
N GLY A 58 9.07 -3.68 12.54
CA GLY A 58 8.98 -3.94 13.97
C GLY A 58 7.81 -3.22 14.64
N GLU A 59 7.58 -3.57 15.90
CA GLU A 59 6.52 -2.99 16.72
C GLU A 59 6.63 -1.46 16.86
N GLY A 60 5.47 -0.79 16.88
CA GLY A 60 5.39 0.66 17.10
C GLY A 60 5.86 1.53 15.92
N GLN A 61 6.35 0.94 14.83
CA GLN A 61 6.77 1.71 13.66
C GLN A 61 5.57 2.30 12.91
N TYR A 62 5.72 3.56 12.50
CA TYR A 62 4.68 4.25 11.75
C TYR A 62 4.57 3.72 10.31
N ILE A 63 3.34 3.45 9.90
CA ILE A 63 2.97 3.04 8.54
C ILE A 63 1.72 3.80 8.11
N ASP A 64 1.76 4.39 6.92
CA ASP A 64 0.56 4.86 6.23
C ASP A 64 -0.17 3.66 5.60
N TYR A 65 -1.12 3.07 6.33
CA TYR A 65 -1.82 1.85 5.91
C TYR A 65 -2.67 2.05 4.66
N ASN A 66 -3.14 3.27 4.36
CA ASN A 66 -3.90 3.54 3.14
C ASN A 66 -3.01 3.39 1.92
N LYS A 67 -1.83 4.02 1.94
CA LYS A 67 -0.87 3.88 0.86
C LYS A 67 -0.28 2.48 0.75
N LEU A 68 -0.04 1.81 1.89
CA LEU A 68 0.45 0.43 1.88
C LEU A 68 -0.57 -0.54 1.26
N ARG A 69 -1.86 -0.39 1.56
CA ARG A 69 -2.93 -1.15 0.87
C ARG A 69 -2.96 -0.86 -0.62
N LEU A 70 -2.82 0.41 -1.01
CA LEU A 70 -2.76 0.78 -2.43
C LEU A 70 -1.59 0.08 -3.11
N LEU A 71 -0.39 0.07 -2.49
CA LEU A 71 0.79 -0.62 -3.02
C LEU A 71 0.53 -2.11 -3.23
N ILE A 72 0.00 -2.79 -2.21
CA ILE A 72 -0.34 -4.22 -2.27
C ILE A 72 -1.31 -4.51 -3.42
N ASN A 73 -2.34 -3.68 -3.58
CA ASN A 73 -3.33 -3.86 -4.65
C ASN A 73 -2.74 -3.57 -6.04
N THR A 74 -1.84 -2.59 -6.17
CA THR A 74 -1.17 -2.25 -7.43
C THR A 74 -0.21 -3.36 -7.87
N ILE A 75 0.58 -3.90 -6.95
CA ILE A 75 1.57 -4.96 -7.24
C ILE A 75 0.89 -6.32 -7.44
N GLY A 76 -0.19 -6.57 -6.70
CA GLY A 76 -0.89 -7.85 -6.69
C GLY A 76 -0.70 -8.58 -5.36
N LYS A 77 -1.81 -9.02 -4.76
CA LYS A 77 -1.81 -9.70 -3.45
C LYS A 77 -1.06 -11.04 -3.48
N ASP A 78 -0.97 -11.68 -4.64
CA ASP A 78 -0.20 -12.91 -4.87
C ASP A 78 1.32 -12.68 -4.89
N LYS A 79 1.76 -11.43 -5.02
CA LYS A 79 3.18 -11.04 -5.08
C LYS A 79 3.68 -10.34 -3.82
N VAL A 80 2.85 -10.22 -2.80
CA VAL A 80 3.20 -9.51 -1.56
C VAL A 80 2.94 -10.37 -0.35
N PHE A 81 4.01 -10.69 0.38
CA PHE A 81 3.98 -11.30 1.70
C PHE A 81 4.06 -10.20 2.77
N VAL A 82 3.41 -10.43 3.91
CA VAL A 82 3.34 -9.45 5.01
C VAL A 82 3.90 -10.09 6.27
N ASP A 83 4.98 -9.49 6.79
CA ASP A 83 5.65 -9.87 8.02
C ASP A 83 5.59 -8.70 9.00
N LEU A 84 4.41 -8.51 9.62
CA LEU A 84 4.12 -7.40 10.53
C LEU A 84 3.59 -7.94 11.87
N PRO A 85 3.87 -7.25 12.99
CA PRO A 85 3.22 -7.52 14.28
C PRO A 85 1.70 -7.61 14.18
N GLN A 86 1.08 -8.38 15.06
CA GLN A 86 -0.34 -8.71 14.96
C GLN A 86 -1.25 -7.47 14.94
N ASP A 87 -0.95 -6.46 15.74
CA ASP A 87 -1.74 -5.22 15.79
C ASP A 87 -1.63 -4.43 14.47
N MET A 88 -0.44 -4.39 13.88
CA MET A 88 -0.16 -3.73 12.60
C MET A 88 -0.80 -4.49 11.44
N THR A 89 -0.71 -5.82 11.45
CA THR A 89 -1.41 -6.70 10.51
C THR A 89 -2.93 -6.47 10.58
N SER A 90 -3.50 -6.34 11.78
CA SER A 90 -4.93 -6.04 11.94
C SER A 90 -5.30 -4.68 11.35
N LYS A 91 -4.52 -3.63 11.60
CA LYS A 91 -4.72 -2.28 11.01
C LYS A 91 -4.62 -2.27 9.48
N LEU A 92 -3.74 -3.12 8.93
CA LEU A 92 -3.55 -3.24 7.49
C LEU A 92 -4.80 -3.85 6.82
N TRP A 93 -5.34 -4.93 7.37
CA TRP A 93 -6.43 -5.68 6.75
C TRP A 93 -7.84 -5.23 7.16
N ASN A 94 -7.97 -4.58 8.31
CA ASN A 94 -9.24 -4.08 8.84
C ASN A 94 -9.22 -2.54 8.84
N PRO A 95 -9.37 -1.88 7.67
CA PRO A 95 -9.42 -0.43 7.61
C PRO A 95 -10.60 0.09 8.45
N PRO A 96 -10.45 1.25 9.11
CA PRO A 96 -11.56 1.91 9.78
C PRO A 96 -12.72 2.09 8.79
N GLN A 97 -13.94 1.72 9.21
CA GLN A 97 -15.12 1.97 8.41
C GLN A 97 -15.40 3.47 8.43
N GLU A 98 -15.40 4.13 7.28
CA GLU A 98 -15.86 5.51 7.20
C GLU A 98 -17.36 5.55 7.51
N SER A 99 -17.73 6.25 8.58
CA SER A 99 -19.13 6.55 8.88
C SER A 99 -19.68 7.43 7.76
N LYS A 100 -20.45 6.85 6.84
CA LYS A 100 -21.21 7.62 5.84
C LYS A 100 -22.28 8.44 6.56
N ALA A 101 -21.97 9.69 6.92
CA ALA A 101 -22.97 10.64 7.40
C ALA A 101 -23.97 10.90 6.27
N THR A 102 -25.14 10.29 6.35
CA THR A 102 -26.25 10.53 5.43
C THR A 102 -26.90 11.86 5.84
N PHE A 103 -26.58 12.94 5.15
CA PHE A 103 -27.31 14.20 5.29
C PHE A 103 -28.62 14.09 4.51
N ALA A 104 -29.70 13.72 5.20
CA ALA A 104 -31.06 13.88 4.66
C ALA A 104 -31.43 15.36 4.73
N VAL A 105 -31.48 16.04 3.57
CA VAL A 105 -32.04 17.38 3.46
C VAL A 105 -33.57 17.25 3.53
N ALA A 106 -34.16 17.61 4.67
CA ALA A 106 -35.60 17.76 4.78
C ALA A 106 -36.03 19.12 4.20
N CYS A 107 -36.48 19.13 2.94
CA CYS A 107 -37.20 20.27 2.37
C CYS A 107 -38.60 20.35 2.99
N SER A 108 -38.78 21.18 4.01
CA SER A 108 -40.11 21.60 4.45
C SER A 108 -40.63 22.69 3.52
N ALA A 109 -41.57 22.33 2.64
CA ALA A 109 -42.36 23.29 1.87
C ALA A 109 -43.28 24.08 2.81
N LEU A 110 -42.96 25.36 3.06
CA LEU A 110 -43.91 26.30 3.65
C LEU A 110 -45.04 26.52 2.63
N THR A 111 -46.24 26.06 2.99
CA THR A 111 -47.48 26.39 2.30
C THR A 111 -48.29 27.39 3.13
N THR A 112 -49.02 28.24 2.40
CA THR A 112 -49.99 29.26 2.83
C THR A 112 -49.36 30.57 3.32
N LEU A 113 -49.76 31.76 2.84
CA LEU A 113 -51.13 32.25 2.78
C LEU A 113 -51.24 33.38 1.74
N SER A 114 -52.17 33.29 0.78
CA SER A 114 -52.66 34.46 0.02
C SER A 114 -54.18 34.46 0.05
N LEU A 115 -54.74 35.29 0.94
CA LEU A 115 -56.15 35.66 1.00
C LEU A 115 -56.29 37.02 1.70
N LEU A 116 -56.13 38.09 0.94
CA LEU A 116 -57.10 39.19 0.71
C LEU A 116 -56.42 40.30 -0.09
#